data_AF-A0A650A550-F1
#
_entry.id   AF-A0A650A550-F1
#
_cell.length_a   1.000
_cell.length_b   1.000
_cell.length_c   1.000
_cell.angle_alpha   90.00
_cell.angle_beta   90.00
_cell.angle_gamma   90.00
#
_symmetry.space_group_name_H-M   'P 1'
#
loop_
_entity.id
_entity.type
_entity.pdbx_description
1 polymer ?
#
loop_
_entity_poly.entity_id
_entity_poly.type
_entity_poly.pdbx_seq_one_letter_code
_entity_poly.pdbx_strand_id
1 'polypeptide(L)'
;MNRRNVLTAMGGLAIGGGALFGSGAFTSVEATRAVEVNIFGSGDDGPTGVVENPDASEETDIAETITNNGVDVLVDPSSDSISLRAPDDTEYTDGTSLFPTEDDTYTSVDSSYVSLVANDVTIVFGANGGLPPNSTLGYSEFFAFVPNSTSTSFDVTFSGPGELLTKVGNGDVSSGSSVAVNAAGTKDATVKTGTTDADTEDLNISIEES
;
A
#
# COMPACT_ATOMS: atom_id res chain seq x y z
N MET A 1 -77.50 10.26 -42.03
CA MET A 1 -76.33 10.38 -41.15
C MET A 1 -76.62 9.59 -39.88
N ASN A 2 -76.02 8.40 -39.73
CA ASN A 2 -76.19 7.56 -38.54
C ASN A 2 -74.93 6.69 -38.42
N ARG A 3 -73.99 7.08 -37.55
CA ARG A 3 -72.79 6.29 -37.27
C ARG A 3 -73.07 5.36 -36.09
N ARG A 4 -72.67 4.11 -36.30
CA ARG A 4 -73.02 2.86 -35.62
C ARG A 4 -72.51 2.82 -34.17
N ASN A 5 -73.34 2.26 -33.30
CA ASN A 5 -73.06 1.85 -31.93
C ASN A 5 -72.02 0.71 -31.83
N VAL A 6 -71.62 0.49 -30.58
CA VAL A 6 -71.17 -0.76 -29.93
C VAL A 6 -69.66 -0.92 -29.73
N LEU A 7 -69.27 -0.35 -28.60
CA LEU A 7 -68.26 -0.75 -27.64
C LEU A 7 -68.46 -2.23 -27.23
N THR A 8 -67.43 -3.07 -27.34
CA THR A 8 -67.05 -4.17 -26.42
C THR A 8 -65.95 -4.99 -27.08
N ALA A 9 -64.71 -4.79 -26.65
CA ALA A 9 -63.63 -5.77 -26.82
C ALA A 9 -62.83 -5.81 -25.52
N MET A 10 -63.35 -6.60 -24.58
CA MET A 10 -62.59 -7.11 -23.44
C MET A 10 -61.80 -8.32 -23.92
N GLY A 11 -60.49 -8.35 -23.67
CA GLY A 11 -59.68 -9.56 -23.78
C GLY A 11 -58.27 -9.32 -24.27
N GLY A 12 -57.32 -9.20 -23.34
CA GLY A 12 -55.89 -9.25 -23.67
C GLY A 12 -55.00 -8.29 -22.91
N LEU A 13 -55.16 -8.13 -21.58
CA LEU A 13 -54.06 -7.65 -20.75
C LEU A 13 -53.02 -8.78 -20.63
N ALA A 14 -52.18 -8.93 -21.67
CA ALA A 14 -50.87 -9.51 -21.48
C ALA A 14 -49.97 -8.39 -20.96
N ILE A 15 -50.07 -8.11 -19.66
CA ILE A 15 -48.95 -7.50 -18.93
C ILE A 15 -47.89 -8.59 -18.89
N GLY A 16 -47.13 -8.71 -19.98
CA GLY A 16 -45.85 -9.39 -19.96
C GLY A 16 -44.94 -8.59 -19.04
N GLY A 17 -45.04 -8.87 -17.74
CA GLY A 17 -44.06 -8.48 -16.75
C GLY A 17 -42.73 -9.10 -17.12
N GLY A 18 -41.97 -8.38 -17.93
CA GLY A 18 -40.57 -8.60 -18.16
C GLY A 18 -39.86 -7.32 -17.78
N ALA A 19 -39.76 -7.05 -16.47
CA ALA A 19 -38.54 -6.41 -16.02
C ALA A 19 -37.43 -7.33 -16.52
N LEU A 20 -36.74 -6.91 -17.57
CA LEU A 20 -35.46 -7.50 -17.88
C LEU A 20 -34.57 -7.06 -16.72
N PHE A 21 -34.64 -7.83 -15.64
CA PHE A 21 -33.56 -7.99 -14.69
C PHE A 21 -32.40 -8.50 -15.54
N GLY A 22 -31.67 -7.56 -16.14
CA GLY A 22 -30.32 -7.78 -16.58
C GLY A 22 -29.58 -8.18 -15.32
N SER A 23 -29.39 -9.48 -15.18
CA SER A 23 -28.43 -10.09 -14.27
C SER A 23 -27.22 -9.16 -14.19
N GLY A 24 -27.00 -8.60 -13.00
CA GLY A 24 -25.74 -7.93 -12.70
C GLY A 24 -24.63 -8.93 -12.99
N ALA A 25 -23.98 -8.75 -14.14
CA ALA A 25 -22.69 -9.36 -14.37
C ALA A 25 -21.78 -8.69 -13.36
N PHE A 26 -21.38 -9.42 -12.32
CA PHE A 26 -20.29 -9.00 -11.45
C PHE A 26 -19.06 -8.88 -12.34
N THR A 27 -18.78 -7.67 -12.83
CA THR A 27 -17.48 -7.36 -13.39
C THR A 27 -16.55 -7.25 -12.18
N SER A 28 -15.95 -8.37 -11.76
CA SER A 28 -14.80 -8.31 -10.87
C SER A 28 -13.71 -7.63 -11.67
N VAL A 29 -13.35 -6.42 -11.30
CA VAL A 29 -12.15 -5.76 -11.83
C VAL A 29 -11.02 -6.20 -10.91
N GLU A 30 -10.29 -7.23 -11.32
CA GLU A 30 -9.01 -7.58 -10.71
C GLU A 30 -7.99 -6.60 -11.26
N ALA A 31 -7.68 -5.56 -10.49
CA ALA A 31 -6.65 -4.60 -10.83
C ALA A 31 -5.54 -4.66 -9.78
N THR A 32 -4.31 -4.73 -10.26
CA THR A 32 -3.09 -4.56 -9.49
C THR A 32 -2.71 -3.08 -9.56
N ARG A 33 -2.35 -2.49 -8.42
CA ARG A 33 -1.98 -1.08 -8.32
C ARG A 33 -0.77 -0.90 -7.45
N ALA A 34 0.05 0.08 -7.75
CA ALA A 34 1.36 0.21 -7.13
C ALA A 34 1.58 1.58 -6.46
N VAL A 35 2.48 1.58 -5.49
CA VAL A 35 3.02 2.77 -4.85
C VAL A 35 4.54 2.74 -5.00
N GLU A 36 5.09 3.70 -5.74
CA GLU A 36 6.54 3.88 -5.90
C GLU A 36 7.09 4.65 -4.70
N VAL A 37 8.02 4.06 -3.95
CA VAL A 37 8.51 4.61 -2.69
C VAL A 37 9.76 5.44 -2.93
N ASN A 38 9.75 6.67 -2.42
CA ASN A 38 10.89 7.57 -2.41
C ASN A 38 11.19 7.97 -0.96
N ILE A 39 12.39 7.67 -0.47
CA ILE A 39 12.83 8.03 0.88
C ILE A 39 13.72 9.28 0.84
N PHE A 40 13.39 10.29 1.65
CA PHE A 40 14.13 11.52 1.85
C PHE A 40 14.59 11.61 3.31
N GLY A 41 15.88 11.83 3.51
CA GLY A 41 16.52 11.79 4.83
C GLY A 41 17.97 11.28 4.77
N SER A 42 18.31 10.59 3.68
CA SER A 42 19.65 10.14 3.36
C SER A 42 20.53 11.30 2.91
N GLY A 43 21.74 11.39 3.46
CA GLY A 43 22.81 12.11 2.77
C GLY A 43 23.09 11.42 1.44
N ASP A 44 22.48 11.91 0.37
CA ASP A 44 22.72 11.73 -1.07
C ASP A 44 23.01 10.33 -1.69
N ASP A 45 23.12 9.23 -0.95
CA ASP A 45 23.45 7.90 -1.52
C ASP A 45 22.60 6.77 -0.91
N GLY A 46 21.31 6.68 -1.29
CA GLY A 46 20.51 5.49 -1.02
C GLY A 46 20.94 4.29 -1.90
N PRO A 47 20.82 3.04 -1.44
CA PRO A 47 21.15 1.88 -2.24
C PRO A 47 20.26 1.80 -3.50
N THR A 48 20.86 1.46 -4.65
CA THR A 48 20.11 1.22 -5.89
C THR A 48 19.74 -0.26 -5.96
N GLY A 49 18.45 -0.58 -5.83
CA GLY A 49 17.93 -1.94 -5.87
C GLY A 49 17.63 -2.54 -4.49
N VAL A 50 17.46 -3.86 -4.46
CA VAL A 50 17.16 -4.64 -3.25
C VAL A 50 18.39 -5.39 -2.76
N VAL A 51 18.47 -5.60 -1.46
CA VAL A 51 19.54 -6.39 -0.83
C VAL A 51 18.95 -7.70 -0.33
N GLU A 52 19.30 -8.80 -1.00
CA GLU A 52 18.83 -10.14 -0.66
C GLU A 52 19.92 -10.95 0.03
N ASN A 53 19.60 -11.50 1.22
CA ASN A 53 20.51 -12.36 1.99
C ASN A 53 21.94 -11.82 2.06
N PRO A 54 22.14 -10.63 2.66
CA PRO A 54 23.39 -9.90 2.55
C PRO A 54 24.52 -10.67 3.23
N ASP A 55 25.73 -10.57 2.70
CA ASP A 55 26.93 -10.99 3.42
C ASP A 55 27.31 -9.97 4.52
N ALA A 56 28.27 -10.31 5.37
CA ALA A 56 28.63 -9.46 6.52
C ALA A 56 29.12 -8.04 6.13
N SER A 57 29.63 -7.85 4.91
CA SER A 57 30.01 -6.53 4.42
C SER A 57 28.78 -5.74 3.96
N GLU A 58 27.86 -6.40 3.26
CA GLU A 58 26.60 -5.79 2.80
C GLU A 58 25.69 -5.42 3.98
N GLU A 59 25.65 -6.24 5.03
CA GLU A 59 24.96 -5.92 6.29
C GLU A 59 25.52 -4.64 6.95
N THR A 60 26.84 -4.41 6.85
CA THR A 60 27.46 -3.18 7.39
C THR A 60 26.98 -1.95 6.61
N ASP A 61 26.89 -2.05 5.29
CA ASP A 61 26.43 -0.96 4.42
C ASP A 61 24.92 -0.67 4.64
N ILE A 62 24.11 -1.71 4.83
CA ILE A 62 22.69 -1.59 5.22
C ILE A 62 22.57 -0.88 6.58
N ALA A 63 23.31 -1.35 7.58
CA ALA A 63 23.29 -0.79 8.93
C ALA A 63 23.73 0.68 8.94
N GLU A 64 24.75 1.05 8.14
CA GLU A 64 25.18 2.45 7.98
C GLU A 64 24.10 3.29 7.31
N THR A 65 23.47 2.79 6.24
CA THR A 65 22.36 3.46 5.55
C THR A 65 21.21 3.74 6.51
N ILE A 66 20.77 2.74 7.27
CA ILE A 66 19.69 2.85 8.24
C ILE A 66 20.06 3.81 9.38
N THR A 67 21.28 3.68 9.92
CA THR A 67 21.76 4.53 11.01
C THR A 67 21.83 6.00 10.58
N ASN A 68 22.28 6.28 9.36
CA ASN A 68 22.38 7.65 8.84
C ASN A 68 21.01 8.32 8.64
N ASN A 69 19.94 7.54 8.41
CA ASN A 69 18.58 8.05 8.24
C ASN A 69 17.85 8.33 9.56
N GLY A 70 18.41 7.98 10.72
CA GLY A 70 17.79 8.22 12.02
C GLY A 70 16.72 7.18 12.40
N VAL A 71 15.84 6.83 11.47
CA VAL A 71 14.77 5.83 11.65
C VAL A 71 14.79 4.87 10.47
N ASP A 72 14.72 3.57 10.76
CA ASP A 72 14.35 2.59 9.75
C ASP A 72 12.83 2.58 9.57
N VAL A 73 12.40 2.61 8.31
CA VAL A 73 10.99 2.52 7.93
C VAL A 73 10.81 1.21 7.20
N LEU A 74 10.02 0.31 7.76
CA LEU A 74 9.78 -1.01 7.18
C LEU A 74 8.32 -1.18 6.77
N VAL A 75 8.10 -2.06 5.79
CA VAL A 75 6.77 -2.45 5.30
C VAL A 75 6.55 -3.95 5.46
N ASP A 76 5.32 -4.36 5.78
CA ASP A 76 4.93 -5.76 5.86
C ASP A 76 4.19 -6.25 4.60
N PRO A 77 4.85 -7.02 3.72
CA PRO A 77 4.22 -7.66 2.57
C PRO A 77 3.51 -9.00 2.89
N SER A 78 3.37 -9.41 4.15
CA SER A 78 2.81 -10.73 4.53
C SER A 78 1.36 -11.00 4.06
N SER A 79 0.62 -9.97 3.68
CA SER A 79 -0.73 -10.13 3.11
C SER A 79 -0.66 -10.66 1.69
N ASP A 80 -1.48 -11.66 1.34
CA ASP A 80 -1.60 -12.18 -0.03
C ASP A 80 -1.88 -11.10 -1.09
N SER A 81 -2.54 -10.01 -0.68
CA SER A 81 -2.84 -8.88 -1.57
C SER A 81 -1.68 -7.89 -1.71
N ILE A 82 -0.53 -8.12 -1.11
CA ILE A 82 0.65 -7.27 -1.15
C ILE A 82 1.81 -8.04 -1.77
N SER A 83 2.58 -7.36 -2.60
CA SER A 83 3.94 -7.77 -2.94
C SER A 83 4.84 -6.54 -3.00
N LEU A 84 6.14 -6.76 -2.96
CA LEU A 84 7.15 -5.74 -3.24
C LEU A 84 7.77 -6.05 -4.58
N ARG A 85 7.91 -5.06 -5.44
CA ARG A 85 8.55 -5.21 -6.74
C ARG A 85 9.86 -4.45 -6.76
N ALA A 86 10.95 -5.15 -7.04
CA ALA A 86 12.27 -4.55 -7.25
C ALA A 86 12.36 -3.85 -8.62
N PRO A 87 13.39 -3.01 -8.86
CA PRO A 87 13.58 -2.31 -10.13
C PRO A 87 13.81 -3.23 -11.34
N ASP A 88 14.17 -4.50 -11.10
CA ASP A 88 14.34 -5.53 -12.12
C ASP A 88 13.07 -6.37 -12.38
N ASP A 89 11.93 -5.91 -11.86
CA ASP A 89 10.62 -6.55 -11.88
C ASP A 89 10.51 -7.85 -11.06
N THR A 90 11.50 -8.19 -10.23
CA THR A 90 11.38 -9.31 -9.28
C THR A 90 10.34 -8.98 -8.22
N GLU A 91 9.39 -9.90 -7.99
CA GLU A 91 8.35 -9.74 -6.96
C GLU A 91 8.66 -10.57 -5.71
N TYR A 92 8.56 -9.93 -4.55
CA TYR A 92 8.67 -10.52 -3.22
C TYR A 92 7.30 -10.49 -2.55
N THR A 93 6.72 -11.66 -2.33
CA THR A 93 5.45 -11.82 -1.61
C THR A 93 5.64 -12.13 -0.13
N ASP A 94 6.89 -12.19 0.31
CA ASP A 94 7.31 -12.38 1.70
C ASP A 94 8.58 -11.55 1.91
N GLY A 95 8.67 -10.86 3.04
CA GLY A 95 9.79 -9.97 3.34
C GLY A 95 11.00 -10.66 3.97
N THR A 96 10.89 -11.94 4.34
CA THR A 96 11.93 -12.68 5.07
C THR A 96 13.31 -12.69 4.41
N SER A 97 13.38 -12.64 3.07
CA SER A 97 14.66 -12.60 2.33
C SER A 97 15.30 -11.21 2.25
N LEU A 98 14.52 -10.16 2.55
CA LEU A 98 14.92 -8.75 2.49
C LEU A 98 14.97 -8.10 3.89
N PHE A 99 14.70 -8.88 4.94
CA PHE A 99 14.74 -8.39 6.31
C PHE A 99 16.19 -8.16 6.76
N PRO A 100 16.51 -7.01 7.37
CA PRO A 100 17.85 -6.76 7.91
C PRO A 100 18.19 -7.76 9.02
N THR A 101 19.36 -8.42 8.97
CA THR A 101 19.67 -9.54 9.89
C THR A 101 20.48 -9.15 11.14
N GLU A 102 20.66 -7.86 11.41
CA GLU A 102 21.32 -7.37 12.63
C GLU A 102 20.51 -7.69 13.90
N ASP A 103 20.93 -8.76 14.58
CA ASP A 103 20.20 -9.57 15.58
C ASP A 103 19.71 -8.77 16.81
N ASP A 104 20.37 -7.66 17.17
CA ASP A 104 20.04 -6.87 18.37
C ASP A 104 19.11 -5.67 18.10
N THR A 105 18.97 -5.24 16.84
CA THR A 105 18.24 -4.00 16.49
C THR A 105 16.74 -4.25 16.30
N TYR A 106 16.39 -5.36 15.67
CA TYR A 106 15.00 -5.64 15.22
C TYR A 106 14.25 -6.61 16.12
N THR A 107 14.64 -6.75 17.38
CA THR A 107 14.01 -7.67 18.36
C THR A 107 12.51 -7.41 18.61
N SER A 108 11.98 -6.28 18.15
CA SER A 108 10.58 -5.86 18.30
C SER A 108 9.78 -5.83 17.00
N VAL A 109 10.39 -6.22 15.87
CA VAL A 109 9.78 -6.26 14.54
C VAL A 109 9.89 -7.69 14.00
N ASP A 110 8.84 -8.16 13.31
CA ASP A 110 8.86 -9.50 12.72
C ASP A 110 9.80 -9.54 11.51
N SER A 111 10.40 -10.71 11.24
CA SER A 111 11.24 -10.92 10.06
C SER A 111 10.46 -10.83 8.74
N SER A 112 9.14 -10.75 8.75
CA SER A 112 8.32 -10.53 7.56
C SER A 112 8.46 -9.13 6.98
N TYR A 113 9.01 -8.17 7.73
CA TYR A 113 9.12 -6.79 7.28
C TYR A 113 10.29 -6.57 6.33
N VAL A 114 10.23 -5.50 5.53
CA VAL A 114 11.29 -5.09 4.61
C VAL A 114 11.63 -3.63 4.83
N SER A 115 12.91 -3.31 5.05
CA SER A 115 13.38 -1.93 5.17
C SER A 115 13.24 -1.21 3.83
N LEU A 116 12.43 -0.15 3.80
CA LEU A 116 12.28 0.76 2.66
C LEU A 116 13.48 1.73 2.54
N VAL A 117 14.25 1.88 3.62
CA VAL A 117 15.46 2.69 3.64
C VAL A 117 16.62 1.94 2.98
N ALA A 118 16.69 0.63 3.19
CA ALA A 118 17.75 -0.23 2.66
C ALA A 118 17.42 -0.85 1.29
N ASN A 119 16.16 -0.80 0.85
CA ASN A 119 15.72 -1.42 -0.40
C ASN A 119 14.92 -0.44 -1.25
N ASP A 120 15.30 -0.33 -2.52
CA ASP A 120 14.50 0.31 -3.56
C ASP A 120 13.40 -0.66 -4.00
N VAL A 121 12.18 -0.44 -3.52
CA VAL A 121 11.01 -1.28 -3.82
C VAL A 121 9.79 -0.45 -4.15
N THR A 122 8.97 -1.00 -5.04
CA THR A 122 7.60 -0.56 -5.29
C THR A 122 6.64 -1.44 -4.49
N ILE A 123 5.76 -0.85 -3.69
CA ILE A 123 4.71 -1.59 -2.97
C ILE A 123 3.56 -1.87 -3.94
N VAL A 124 3.22 -3.13 -4.16
CA VAL A 124 2.19 -3.54 -5.11
C VAL A 124 0.99 -4.10 -4.34
N PHE A 125 -0.15 -3.45 -4.50
CA PHE A 125 -1.45 -3.87 -3.96
C PHE A 125 -2.25 -4.66 -5.01
N GLY A 126 -2.89 -5.74 -4.58
CA GLY A 126 -3.65 -6.65 -5.43
C GLY A 126 -2.80 -7.71 -6.15
N ALA A 127 -1.59 -8.01 -5.67
CA ALA A 127 -0.67 -8.95 -6.33
C ALA A 127 -1.29 -10.34 -6.57
N ASN A 128 -2.01 -10.91 -5.59
CA ASN A 128 -2.68 -12.21 -5.73
C ASN A 128 -4.21 -12.08 -5.69
N GLY A 129 -4.82 -11.73 -6.83
CA GLY A 129 -6.28 -11.70 -7.01
C GLY A 129 -6.88 -10.30 -7.11
N GLY A 130 -6.04 -9.27 -7.22
CA GLY A 130 -6.48 -7.88 -7.38
C GLY A 130 -7.12 -7.30 -6.12
N LEU A 131 -7.50 -6.03 -6.21
CA LEU A 131 -8.25 -5.37 -5.16
C LEU A 131 -9.75 -5.30 -5.53
N PRO A 132 -10.67 -5.49 -4.58
CA PRO A 132 -12.09 -5.27 -4.84
C PRO A 132 -12.33 -3.84 -5.30
N PRO A 133 -13.17 -3.60 -6.32
CA PRO A 133 -13.41 -2.26 -6.83
C PRO A 133 -14.25 -1.41 -5.85
N ASN A 134 -14.06 -0.08 -5.87
CA ASN A 134 -14.83 0.87 -5.06
C ASN A 134 -14.84 0.55 -3.56
N SER A 135 -13.68 0.13 -3.04
CA SER A 135 -13.54 -0.40 -1.69
C SER A 135 -12.54 0.40 -0.87
N THR A 136 -12.59 0.23 0.45
CA THR A 136 -11.60 0.74 1.39
C THR A 136 -11.06 -0.45 2.17
N LEU A 137 -9.75 -0.66 2.08
CA LEU A 137 -9.04 -1.79 2.67
C LEU A 137 -8.11 -1.26 3.76
N GLY A 138 -8.10 -1.94 4.89
CA GLY A 138 -7.18 -1.65 5.99
C GLY A 138 -6.15 -2.76 6.11
N TYR A 139 -4.89 -2.36 6.24
CA TYR A 139 -3.76 -3.24 6.51
C TYR A 139 -3.26 -2.93 7.92
N SER A 140 -3.43 -3.86 8.84
CA SER A 140 -3.00 -3.70 10.22
C SER A 140 -1.48 -3.80 10.32
N GLU A 141 -0.86 -2.95 11.13
CA GLU A 141 0.58 -2.97 11.40
C GLU A 141 1.45 -2.89 10.13
N PHE A 142 0.91 -2.32 9.05
CA PHE A 142 1.53 -2.36 7.72
C PHE A 142 2.91 -1.69 7.63
N PHE A 143 3.11 -0.61 8.39
CA PHE A 143 4.41 0.05 8.51
C PHE A 143 4.98 -0.16 9.90
N ALA A 144 6.27 -0.48 9.99
CA ALA A 144 7.04 -0.48 11.23
C ALA A 144 8.11 0.61 11.20
N PHE A 145 8.45 1.09 12.39
CA PHE A 145 9.45 2.13 12.60
C PHE A 145 10.42 1.64 13.65
N VAL A 146 11.73 1.74 13.37
CA VAL A 146 12.78 1.39 14.32
C VAL A 146 13.77 2.56 14.41
N PRO A 147 13.74 3.36 15.49
CA PRO A 147 14.69 4.46 15.64
C PRO A 147 16.09 3.94 15.96
N ASN A 148 17.11 4.55 15.37
CA ASN A 148 18.53 4.24 15.64
C ASN A 148 18.96 4.65 17.06
N SER A 149 18.18 5.52 17.71
CA SER A 149 18.44 6.07 19.03
C SER A 149 17.12 6.40 19.72
N THR A 150 17.05 6.10 21.01
CA THR A 150 15.88 6.42 21.86
C THR A 150 16.02 7.78 22.54
N SER A 151 17.14 8.49 22.33
CA SER A 151 17.36 9.83 22.92
C SER A 151 16.92 10.98 22.02
N THR A 152 16.70 10.71 20.73
CA THR A 152 16.24 11.66 19.72
C THR A 152 14.86 11.22 19.24
N SER A 153 14.00 12.19 18.93
CA SER A 153 12.71 11.95 18.32
C SER A 153 12.80 12.34 16.85
N PHE A 154 12.11 11.59 16.01
CA PHE A 154 12.02 11.87 14.58
C PHE A 154 10.57 11.91 14.16
N ASP A 155 10.27 12.75 13.17
CA ASP A 155 8.99 12.76 12.48
C ASP A 155 9.17 12.09 11.11
N VAL A 156 8.47 10.97 10.91
CA VAL A 156 8.40 10.27 9.63
C VAL A 156 7.12 10.69 8.92
N THR A 157 7.26 11.41 7.81
CA THR A 157 6.14 12.00 7.08
C THR A 157 5.93 11.33 5.73
N PHE A 158 4.74 10.75 5.55
CA PHE A 158 4.29 10.11 4.32
C PHE A 158 3.46 11.10 3.50
N SER A 159 3.89 11.40 2.29
CA SER A 159 3.23 12.37 1.39
C SER A 159 3.16 11.86 -0.05
N GLY A 160 2.11 12.21 -0.76
CA GLY A 160 1.88 11.76 -2.14
C GLY A 160 0.50 12.20 -2.62
N PRO A 161 0.02 11.70 -3.78
CA PRO A 161 -1.34 11.96 -4.25
C PRO A 161 -2.40 11.49 -3.25
N GLY A 162 -2.18 10.33 -2.62
CA GLY A 162 -3.09 9.74 -1.63
C GLY A 162 -4.41 9.27 -2.23
N GLU A 163 -4.38 8.82 -3.49
CA GLU A 163 -5.53 8.27 -4.20
C GLU A 163 -5.66 6.76 -3.92
N LEU A 164 -4.52 6.04 -3.92
CA LEU A 164 -4.45 4.62 -3.56
C LEU A 164 -4.16 4.44 -2.07
N LEU A 165 -2.95 4.74 -1.60
CA LEU A 165 -2.57 4.73 -0.19
C LEU A 165 -3.03 6.05 0.46
N THR A 166 -4.22 6.03 1.03
CA THR A 166 -4.87 7.24 1.53
C THR A 166 -4.46 7.64 2.94
N LYS A 167 -4.09 6.66 3.79
CA LYS A 167 -3.71 6.92 5.19
C LYS A 167 -2.57 6.05 5.65
N VAL A 168 -1.76 6.62 6.56
CA VAL A 168 -0.83 5.90 7.44
C VAL A 168 -1.20 6.24 8.89
N GLY A 169 -1.54 5.21 9.67
CA GLY A 169 -2.23 5.37 10.94
C GLY A 169 -3.51 6.19 10.78
N ASN A 170 -3.57 7.35 11.44
CA ASN A 170 -4.72 8.25 11.39
C ASN A 170 -4.54 9.44 10.43
N GLY A 171 -3.33 9.65 9.89
CA GLY A 171 -3.03 10.80 9.04
C GLY A 171 -3.34 10.52 7.57
N ASP A 172 -3.71 11.57 6.83
CA ASP A 172 -3.99 11.49 5.39
C ASP A 172 -2.70 11.73 4.59
N VAL A 173 -2.33 10.80 3.71
CA VAL A 173 -1.11 10.87 2.89
C VAL A 173 -1.12 12.08 1.96
N SER A 174 -2.28 12.44 1.42
CA SER A 174 -2.46 13.61 0.55
C SER A 174 -2.17 14.96 1.24
N SER A 175 -2.07 14.96 2.57
CA SER A 175 -1.75 16.15 3.38
C SER A 175 -0.45 16.04 4.17
N GLY A 176 0.32 14.95 3.99
CA GLY A 176 1.51 14.67 4.78
C GLY A 176 1.15 14.00 6.11
N SER A 177 0.96 12.68 6.09
CA SER A 177 0.71 11.91 7.30
C SER A 177 2.01 11.75 8.09
N SER A 178 2.11 12.40 9.24
CA SER A 178 3.32 12.38 10.07
C SER A 178 3.19 11.45 11.28
N VAL A 179 4.25 10.71 11.56
CA VAL A 179 4.38 9.78 12.68
C VAL A 179 5.61 10.18 13.50
N ALA A 180 5.39 10.57 14.75
CA ALA A 180 6.47 10.78 15.71
C ALA A 180 7.03 9.44 16.19
N VAL A 181 8.33 9.26 16.05
CA VAL A 181 9.08 8.03 16.36
C VAL A 181 10.17 8.32 17.38
N ASN A 182 10.02 7.76 18.57
CA ASN A 182 11.01 7.79 19.66
C ASN A 182 11.24 6.40 20.28
N ALA A 183 10.51 5.39 19.80
CA ALA A 183 10.63 3.98 20.13
C ALA A 183 10.10 3.16 18.96
N ALA A 184 10.46 1.88 18.91
CA ALA A 184 9.94 0.99 17.90
C ALA A 184 8.42 0.84 17.99
N GLY A 185 7.76 0.71 16.86
CA GLY A 185 6.31 0.53 16.80
C GLY A 185 5.77 0.44 15.40
N THR A 186 4.46 0.21 15.29
CA THR A 186 3.79 -0.02 14.01
C THR A 186 2.66 0.99 13.76
N LYS A 187 2.24 1.09 12.49
CA LYS A 187 1.09 1.86 12.04
C LYS A 187 0.35 1.09 10.96
N ASP A 188 -0.98 1.15 11.05
CA ASP A 188 -1.87 0.62 10.01
C ASP A 188 -1.77 1.46 8.73
N ALA A 189 -2.20 0.90 7.61
CA ALA A 189 -2.37 1.61 6.34
C ALA A 189 -3.80 1.47 5.83
N THR A 190 -4.28 2.49 5.11
CA THR A 190 -5.59 2.44 4.44
C THR A 190 -5.44 2.68 2.94
N VAL A 191 -5.92 1.71 2.17
CA VAL A 191 -5.96 1.77 0.70
C VAL A 191 -7.38 1.97 0.22
N LYS A 192 -7.59 2.84 -0.77
CA LYS A 192 -8.86 2.96 -1.47
C LYS A 192 -8.72 2.52 -2.91
N THR A 193 -9.81 1.94 -3.40
CA THR A 193 -9.99 1.63 -4.80
C THR A 193 -11.24 2.31 -5.33
N GLY A 194 -11.16 2.78 -6.56
CA GLY A 194 -12.16 3.58 -7.26
C GLY A 194 -11.94 3.46 -8.77
N THR A 195 -12.69 4.23 -9.56
CA THR A 195 -12.67 4.15 -11.04
C THR A 195 -11.78 5.19 -11.72
N THR A 196 -11.13 6.04 -10.92
CA THR A 196 -10.32 7.17 -11.37
C THR A 196 -8.88 7.12 -10.87
N ASP A 197 -8.55 6.17 -10.00
CA ASP A 197 -7.24 6.12 -9.36
C ASP A 197 -6.19 5.66 -10.37
N ALA A 198 -5.00 6.25 -10.29
CA ALA A 198 -3.87 5.85 -11.11
C ALA A 198 -3.49 4.37 -10.86
N ASP A 199 -2.98 3.71 -11.91
CA ASP A 199 -2.43 2.35 -11.79
C ASP A 199 -1.19 2.32 -10.88
N THR A 200 -0.48 3.46 -10.78
CA THR A 200 0.67 3.69 -9.89
C THR A 200 0.63 5.12 -9.33
N GLU A 201 1.00 5.31 -8.07
CA GLU A 201 1.22 6.64 -7.47
C GLU A 201 2.56 6.72 -6.71
N ASP A 202 3.12 7.92 -6.60
CA ASP A 202 4.34 8.16 -5.84
C ASP A 202 4.04 8.31 -4.34
N LEU A 203 4.89 7.72 -3.48
CA LEU A 203 4.91 7.93 -2.05
C LEU A 203 6.28 8.45 -1.63
N ASN A 204 6.28 9.66 -1.09
CA ASN A 204 7.45 10.31 -0.51
C ASN A 204 7.43 10.12 1.01
N ILE A 205 8.49 9.56 1.56
CA ILE A 205 8.70 9.39 3.00
C ILE A 205 9.84 10.31 3.40
N SER A 206 9.58 11.30 4.24
CA SER A 206 10.58 12.22 4.77
C SER A 206 10.87 11.91 6.23
N ILE A 207 12.13 11.82 6.62
CA ILE A 207 12.55 11.60 8.01
C ILE A 207 13.29 12.84 8.50
N GLU A 208 12.77 13.49 9.53
CA GLU A 208 13.35 14.70 10.12
C GLU A 208 13.47 14.55 11.64
N GLU A 209 14.53 15.10 12.23
CA GLU A 209 14.63 15.20 13.70
C GLU A 209 13.60 16.23 14.22
N SER A 210 12.83 15.86 15.24
CA SER A 210 11.74 16.66 15.83
C SER A 210 12.20 17.82 16.71
#